data_AF-A0A842T1K6-F1
#
_entry.id   AF-A0A842T1K6-F1
#
_cell.length_a   1.000
_cell.length_b   1.000
_cell.length_c   1.000
_cell.angle_alpha   90.00
_cell.angle_beta   90.00
_cell.angle_gamma   90.00
#
_symmetry.space_group_name_H-M   'P 1'
#
loop_
_entity.id
_entity.type
_entity.pdbx_description
1 polymer ?
#
loop_
_entity_poly.entity_id
_entity_poly.type
_entity_poly.pdbx_seq_one_letter_code
_entity_poly.pdbx_strand_id
1 'polypeptide(L)'
;MEWKAMPLFVLLFASLAAAAPQHFGHGGYGLEAALDNAECRAYFTIGVLESHIEHLEAQNLQDNVDDIEADVEELQDLAEDGDAEGFRDYLHNSFNLHLREARLDALDARKSGNMSQGAGRGLRDDYRDIRDDFRQCHFESIKRFGEAKVEAYRNALERAGNMSDNLESKGVDTEGLEEIIDDAEETTVDPLDSAIGDARDAEEVRNAIGQYCLFNGCRNGENFHFAAHISHEKLDSILDVLEEDAVEAGLGGEVSDVSDQLEEAFETLSDVGTSQYEGGQHDDAWDNLRDAAQGLKDILYEMRSGENE
;
A
#
# COMPACT_ATOMS: atom_id res chain seq x y z
N MET A 1 -22.14 13.59 40.19
CA MET A 1 -22.05 12.73 39.00
C MET A 1 -20.62 12.94 38.54
N GLU A 2 -19.71 11.99 38.80
CA GLU A 2 -18.34 12.06 38.28
C GLU A 2 -18.41 11.55 36.84
N TRP A 3 -18.40 12.45 35.86
CA TRP A 3 -18.55 12.07 34.45
C TRP A 3 -17.29 11.34 33.99
N LYS A 4 -17.46 10.12 33.49
CA LYS A 4 -16.40 9.31 32.85
C LYS A 4 -15.90 9.94 31.54
N ALA A 5 -16.50 11.04 31.08
CA ALA A 5 -16.22 11.71 29.81
C ALA A 5 -14.91 12.52 29.75
N MET A 6 -14.28 12.87 30.90
CA MET A 6 -13.06 13.70 30.89
C MET A 6 -11.84 13.06 30.16
N PRO A 7 -11.58 11.74 30.24
CA PRO A 7 -10.56 11.06 29.42
C PRO A 7 -10.91 10.88 27.93
N LEU A 8 -12.18 11.02 27.52
CA LEU A 8 -12.64 10.85 26.13
C LEU A 8 -12.29 12.04 25.20
N PHE A 9 -12.26 13.26 25.73
CA PHE A 9 -11.95 14.45 24.91
C PHE A 9 -10.54 14.42 24.31
N VAL A 10 -9.56 13.77 24.96
CA VAL A 10 -8.21 13.62 24.41
C VAL A 10 -8.15 12.59 23.27
N LEU A 11 -9.08 11.63 23.23
CA LEU A 11 -9.12 10.55 22.23
C LEU A 11 -9.56 11.02 20.85
N LEU A 12 -10.61 11.85 20.77
CA LEU A 12 -11.08 12.42 19.50
C LEU A 12 -10.02 13.27 18.81
N PHE A 13 -9.22 14.02 19.59
CA PHE A 13 -8.14 14.85 19.04
C PHE A 13 -6.83 14.09 18.76
N ALA A 14 -6.58 12.97 19.43
CA ALA A 14 -5.36 12.18 19.22
C ALA A 14 -5.40 11.28 17.96
N SER A 15 -6.54 11.15 17.27
CA SER A 15 -6.71 10.09 16.27
C SER A 15 -7.55 10.42 15.04
N LEU A 16 -8.26 11.57 14.98
CA LEU A 16 -8.92 11.99 13.74
C LEU A 16 -7.94 12.39 12.62
N ALA A 17 -6.71 12.77 12.96
CA ALA A 17 -5.64 12.97 11.98
C ALA A 17 -4.94 11.66 11.57
N ALA A 18 -5.19 10.54 12.26
CA ALA A 18 -4.56 9.26 11.98
C ALA A 18 -5.35 8.37 11.00
N ALA A 19 -6.65 8.63 10.80
CA ALA A 19 -7.51 7.83 9.92
C ALA A 19 -7.67 8.39 8.50
N ALA A 20 -7.00 9.51 8.16
CA ALA A 20 -6.84 9.86 6.76
C ALA A 20 -5.84 8.87 6.12
N PRO A 21 -6.11 8.35 4.90
CA PRO A 21 -5.29 7.32 4.24
C PRO A 21 -3.81 7.69 4.01
N GLN A 22 -3.41 8.92 4.34
CA GLN A 22 -2.06 9.45 4.18
C GLN A 22 -1.06 8.98 5.25
N HIS A 23 -1.49 8.40 6.38
CA HIS A 23 -0.58 7.94 7.43
C HIS A 23 -0.32 6.42 7.49
N PHE A 24 -1.06 5.63 6.71
CA PHE A 24 -0.90 4.18 6.62
C PHE A 24 -0.28 3.70 5.31
N GLY A 25 -0.02 4.58 4.34
CA GLY A 25 0.55 4.19 3.06
C GLY A 25 1.41 5.27 2.42
N HIS A 26 2.48 4.84 1.75
CA HIS A 26 3.25 5.58 0.73
C HIS A 26 4.48 6.38 1.16
N GLY A 27 5.41 5.77 1.90
CA GLY A 27 6.73 6.38 2.13
C GLY A 27 7.91 5.52 1.67
N GLY A 28 8.29 4.49 2.45
CA GLY A 28 9.61 3.86 2.31
C GLY A 28 9.64 2.40 1.87
N TYR A 29 8.64 1.60 2.22
CA TYR A 29 8.74 0.12 2.20
C TYR A 29 8.90 -0.53 0.82
N GLY A 30 8.67 0.24 -0.26
CA GLY A 30 8.74 -0.27 -1.63
C GLY A 30 9.96 0.19 -2.42
N LEU A 31 10.75 1.15 -1.92
CA LEU A 31 11.82 1.76 -2.72
C LEU A 31 13.00 0.82 -2.93
N GLU A 32 13.47 0.14 -1.88
CA GLU A 32 14.56 -0.84 -1.99
C GLU A 32 14.17 -1.99 -2.94
N ALA A 33 12.97 -2.54 -2.80
CA ALA A 33 12.50 -3.59 -3.71
C ALA A 33 12.24 -3.08 -5.14
N ALA A 34 11.88 -1.81 -5.32
CA ALA A 34 11.75 -1.19 -6.62
C ALA A 34 13.13 -0.95 -7.27
N LEU A 35 14.14 -0.58 -6.49
CA LEU A 35 15.54 -0.47 -6.91
C LEU A 35 16.07 -1.84 -7.32
N ASP A 36 15.93 -2.87 -6.48
CA ASP A 36 16.28 -4.26 -6.82
C ASP A 36 15.67 -4.67 -8.18
N ASN A 37 14.40 -4.31 -8.41
CA ASN A 37 13.74 -4.62 -9.67
C ASN A 37 14.31 -3.86 -10.87
N ALA A 38 14.66 -2.57 -10.68
CA ALA A 38 15.32 -1.76 -11.69
C ALA A 38 16.70 -2.34 -12.02
N GLU A 39 17.52 -2.66 -11.01
CA GLU A 39 18.81 -3.31 -11.18
C GLU A 39 18.72 -4.63 -11.96
N CYS A 40 17.77 -5.51 -11.62
CA CYS A 40 17.57 -6.75 -12.38
C CYS A 40 17.33 -6.46 -13.88
N ARG A 41 16.50 -5.45 -14.20
CA ARG A 41 16.19 -5.06 -15.58
C ARG A 41 17.39 -4.42 -16.28
N ALA A 42 18.16 -3.62 -15.56
CA ALA A 42 19.40 -3.00 -16.03
C ALA A 42 20.42 -4.09 -16.38
N TYR A 43 20.76 -4.97 -15.44
CA TYR A 43 21.74 -6.05 -15.66
C TYR A 43 21.33 -7.02 -16.76
N PHE A 44 20.05 -7.35 -16.88
CA PHE A 44 19.56 -8.13 -18.02
C PHE A 44 19.84 -7.41 -19.35
N THR A 45 19.55 -6.11 -19.41
CA THR A 45 19.69 -5.33 -20.63
C THR A 45 21.16 -5.14 -20.98
N ILE A 46 21.98 -4.75 -20.00
CA ILE A 46 23.44 -4.62 -20.14
C ILE A 46 24.05 -5.93 -20.62
N GLY A 47 23.76 -7.06 -19.97
CA GLY A 47 24.30 -8.36 -20.40
C GLY A 47 23.90 -8.71 -21.84
N VAL A 48 22.68 -8.38 -22.26
CA VAL A 48 22.26 -8.57 -23.66
C VAL A 48 23.06 -7.67 -24.61
N LEU A 49 23.30 -6.40 -24.25
CA LEU A 49 24.11 -5.48 -25.04
C LEU A 49 25.57 -5.94 -25.13
N GLU A 50 26.19 -6.31 -24.02
CA GLU A 50 27.56 -6.83 -23.94
C GLU A 50 27.73 -8.09 -24.81
N SER A 51 26.76 -9.01 -24.79
CA SER A 51 26.77 -10.18 -25.68
C SER A 51 26.71 -9.77 -27.16
N HIS A 52 25.96 -8.72 -27.52
CA HIS A 52 25.98 -8.18 -28.89
C HIS A 52 27.32 -7.50 -29.24
N ILE A 53 27.92 -6.78 -28.30
CA ILE A 53 29.25 -6.17 -28.45
C ILE A 53 30.31 -7.26 -28.70
N GLU A 54 30.29 -8.34 -27.92
CA GLU A 54 31.24 -9.45 -28.02
C GLU A 54 31.09 -10.24 -29.32
N HIS A 55 29.86 -10.69 -29.65
CA HIS A 55 29.65 -11.62 -30.77
C HIS A 55 29.44 -10.94 -32.12
N LEU A 56 29.03 -9.67 -32.14
CA LEU A 56 28.74 -8.91 -33.38
C LEU A 56 29.66 -7.70 -33.59
N GLU A 57 30.60 -7.43 -32.68
CA GLU A 57 31.48 -6.24 -32.71
C GLU A 57 30.68 -4.92 -32.71
N ALA A 58 29.48 -4.91 -32.10
CA ALA A 58 28.54 -3.80 -32.10
C ALA A 58 28.90 -2.70 -31.07
N GLN A 59 30.10 -2.12 -31.18
CA GLN A 59 30.65 -1.15 -30.22
C GLN A 59 29.78 0.11 -30.00
N ASN A 60 28.90 0.44 -30.95
CA ASN A 60 27.95 1.54 -30.81
C ASN A 60 26.88 1.28 -29.72
N LEU A 61 26.81 0.08 -29.16
CA LEU A 61 25.93 -0.24 -28.04
C LEU A 61 26.53 0.13 -26.68
N GLN A 62 27.81 0.53 -26.61
CA GLN A 62 28.46 0.90 -25.35
C GLN A 62 27.79 2.12 -24.71
N ASP A 63 27.42 3.13 -25.50
CA ASP A 63 26.72 4.32 -24.98
C ASP A 63 25.42 3.93 -24.25
N ASN A 64 24.69 2.92 -24.75
CA ASN A 64 23.49 2.40 -24.08
C ASN A 64 23.81 1.67 -22.76
N VAL A 65 24.99 1.03 -22.65
CA VAL A 65 25.42 0.39 -21.39
C VAL A 65 25.69 1.49 -20.36
N ASP A 66 26.49 2.49 -20.74
CA ASP A 66 26.88 3.59 -19.86
C ASP A 66 25.66 4.39 -19.37
N ASP A 67 24.67 4.65 -20.25
CA ASP A 67 23.43 5.35 -19.88
C ASP A 67 22.58 4.55 -18.87
N ILE A 68 22.50 3.22 -19.04
CA ILE A 68 21.75 2.36 -18.11
C ILE A 68 22.46 2.24 -16.76
N GLU A 69 23.80 2.18 -16.73
CA GLU A 69 24.57 2.19 -15.48
C GLU A 69 24.35 3.51 -14.72
N ALA A 70 24.40 4.65 -15.42
CA ALA A 70 24.11 5.95 -14.83
C ALA A 70 22.68 6.06 -14.29
N ASP A 71 21.69 5.46 -14.97
CA ASP A 71 20.32 5.42 -14.47
C ASP A 71 20.18 4.62 -13.17
N VAL A 72 20.94 3.54 -13.01
CA VAL A 72 20.95 2.75 -11.76
C VAL A 72 21.53 3.57 -10.62
N GLU A 73 22.64 4.29 -10.84
CA GLU A 73 23.25 5.18 -9.85
C GLU A 73 22.26 6.26 -9.38
N GLU A 74 21.56 6.92 -10.30
CA GLU A 74 20.56 7.95 -9.95
C GLU A 74 19.36 7.35 -9.19
N LEU A 75 18.86 6.18 -9.61
CA LEU A 75 17.78 5.50 -8.89
C LEU A 75 18.22 5.07 -7.48
N GLN A 76 19.47 4.66 -7.31
CA GLN A 76 20.05 4.35 -6.01
C GLN A 76 20.10 5.60 -5.12
N ASP A 77 20.61 6.72 -5.63
CA ASP A 77 20.67 7.99 -4.89
C ASP A 77 19.27 8.44 -4.44
N LEU A 78 18.27 8.37 -5.33
CA LEU A 78 16.87 8.70 -5.02
C LEU A 78 16.27 7.76 -3.96
N ALA A 79 16.60 6.47 -4.00
CA ALA A 79 16.15 5.50 -3.02
C ALA A 79 16.80 5.72 -1.65
N GLU A 80 18.11 6.01 -1.61
CA GLU A 80 18.86 6.32 -0.38
C GLU A 80 18.38 7.61 0.30
N ASP A 81 18.01 8.61 -0.50
CA ASP A 81 17.39 9.85 -0.02
C ASP A 81 15.92 9.69 0.40
N GLY A 82 15.31 8.53 0.11
CA GLY A 82 13.90 8.26 0.37
C GLY A 82 12.95 9.09 -0.50
N ASP A 83 13.43 9.61 -1.64
CA ASP A 83 12.64 10.42 -2.57
C ASP A 83 11.77 9.53 -3.47
N ALA A 84 10.65 9.07 -2.92
CA ALA A 84 9.74 8.18 -3.63
C ALA A 84 9.07 8.81 -4.86
N GLU A 85 8.89 10.13 -4.88
CA GLU A 85 8.33 10.86 -6.00
C GLU A 85 9.38 10.99 -7.11
N GLY A 86 10.58 11.47 -6.77
CA GLY A 86 11.71 11.57 -7.69
C GLY A 86 12.09 10.22 -8.28
N PHE A 87 12.17 9.17 -7.46
CA PHE A 87 12.44 7.80 -7.91
C PHE A 87 11.44 7.34 -8.98
N ARG A 88 10.14 7.54 -8.73
CA ARG A 88 9.07 7.13 -9.66
C ARG A 88 9.12 7.92 -10.96
N ASP A 89 9.33 9.23 -10.87
CA ASP A 89 9.42 10.11 -12.02
C ASP A 89 10.64 9.79 -12.88
N TYR A 90 11.79 9.56 -12.28
CA TYR A 90 13.01 9.16 -12.98
C TYR A 90 12.85 7.80 -13.65
N LEU A 91 12.29 6.82 -12.93
CA LEU A 91 12.03 5.48 -13.44
C LEU A 91 11.14 5.53 -14.70
N HIS A 92 10.10 6.37 -14.71
CA HIS A 92 9.19 6.52 -15.84
C HIS A 92 9.80 7.29 -17.01
N ASN A 93 10.44 8.42 -16.74
CA ASN A 93 10.81 9.40 -17.78
C ASN A 93 12.23 9.20 -18.35
N SER A 94 13.13 8.55 -17.62
CA SER A 94 14.53 8.32 -18.03
C SER A 94 14.81 6.82 -18.17
N PHE A 95 14.86 6.08 -17.06
CA PHE A 95 15.28 4.68 -17.05
C PHE A 95 14.51 3.78 -18.03
N ASN A 96 13.17 3.83 -17.98
CA ASN A 96 12.34 3.03 -18.89
C ASN A 96 12.50 3.43 -20.37
N LEU A 97 12.89 4.68 -20.65
CA LEU A 97 13.16 5.16 -22.00
C LEU A 97 14.49 4.59 -22.50
N HIS A 98 15.58 4.71 -21.73
CA HIS A 98 16.89 4.16 -22.11
C HIS A 98 16.85 2.64 -22.29
N LEU A 99 16.18 1.89 -21.40
CA LEU A 99 15.97 0.45 -21.58
C LEU A 99 15.27 0.11 -22.91
N ARG A 100 14.30 0.94 -23.32
CA ARG A 100 13.58 0.76 -24.57
C ARG A 100 14.47 1.06 -25.77
N GLU A 101 15.25 2.13 -25.72
CA GLU A 101 16.18 2.55 -26.77
C GLU A 101 17.28 1.50 -26.97
N ALA A 102 17.93 1.08 -25.89
CA ALA A 102 18.90 -0.01 -25.87
C ALA A 102 18.37 -1.29 -26.54
N ARG A 103 17.12 -1.67 -26.25
CA ARG A 103 16.48 -2.83 -26.88
C ARG A 103 16.32 -2.64 -28.40
N LEU A 104 15.95 -1.45 -28.85
CA LEU A 104 15.77 -1.16 -30.29
C LEU A 104 17.12 -1.19 -31.01
N ASP A 105 18.16 -0.64 -30.40
CA ASP A 105 19.51 -0.60 -30.97
C ASP A 105 20.15 -1.99 -31.03
N ALA A 106 19.96 -2.83 -29.99
CA ALA A 106 20.38 -4.23 -30.03
C ALA A 106 19.71 -5.00 -31.18
N LEU A 107 18.42 -4.75 -31.42
CA LEU A 107 17.69 -5.35 -32.55
C LEU A 107 18.22 -4.86 -33.91
N ASP A 108 18.64 -3.60 -34.02
CA ASP A 108 19.23 -3.06 -35.24
C ASP A 108 20.63 -3.62 -35.50
N ALA A 109 21.49 -3.66 -34.48
CA ALA A 109 22.82 -4.27 -34.54
C ALA A 109 22.75 -5.73 -35.01
N ARG A 110 21.76 -6.48 -34.51
CA ARG A 110 21.53 -7.87 -34.94
C ARG A 110 21.08 -8.00 -36.40
N LYS A 111 20.37 -7.01 -36.95
CA LYS A 111 19.89 -7.02 -38.35
C LYS A 111 20.97 -6.55 -39.33
N SER A 112 21.81 -5.61 -38.92
CA SER A 112 22.86 -5.02 -39.77
C SER A 112 24.11 -5.89 -39.87
N GLY A 113 24.35 -6.78 -38.90
CA GLY A 113 25.48 -7.71 -38.89
C GLY A 113 25.30 -8.94 -39.79
N ASN A 114 26.35 -9.30 -40.55
CA ASN A 114 26.42 -10.57 -41.27
C ASN A 114 26.81 -11.69 -40.31
N MET A 115 25.83 -12.17 -39.53
CA MET A 115 26.06 -13.05 -38.38
C MET A 115 26.53 -14.45 -38.78
N SER A 116 27.68 -14.87 -38.25
CA SER A 116 28.17 -16.23 -38.41
C SER A 116 27.33 -17.23 -37.60
N GLN A 117 27.38 -18.52 -37.96
CA GLN A 117 26.72 -19.56 -37.16
C GLN A 117 27.27 -19.66 -35.72
N GLY A 118 28.55 -19.33 -35.52
CA GLY A 118 29.21 -19.30 -34.21
C GLY A 118 28.69 -18.16 -33.35
N ALA A 119 28.72 -16.92 -33.87
CA ALA A 119 28.17 -15.74 -33.20
C ALA A 119 26.69 -15.92 -32.86
N GLY A 120 25.90 -16.45 -33.80
CA GLY A 120 24.48 -16.74 -33.55
C GLY A 120 24.23 -17.86 -32.53
N ARG A 121 25.21 -18.73 -32.26
CA ARG A 121 25.14 -19.69 -31.15
C ARG A 121 25.52 -19.03 -29.83
N GLY A 122 26.61 -18.26 -29.78
CA GLY A 122 27.04 -17.49 -28.61
C GLY A 122 25.90 -16.61 -28.07
N LEU A 123 25.34 -15.73 -28.90
CA LEU A 123 24.20 -14.88 -28.55
C LEU A 123 23.00 -15.64 -27.97
N ARG A 124 22.76 -16.89 -28.40
CA ARG A 124 21.63 -17.69 -27.90
C ARG A 124 21.94 -18.34 -26.56
N ASP A 125 23.18 -18.73 -26.34
CA ASP A 125 23.61 -19.36 -25.11
C ASP A 125 23.72 -18.27 -24.02
N ASP A 126 24.40 -17.15 -24.30
CA ASP A 126 24.47 -16.00 -23.38
C ASP A 126 23.07 -15.49 -23.02
N TYR A 127 22.18 -15.30 -24.01
CA TYR A 127 20.81 -14.84 -23.72
C TYR A 127 20.05 -15.81 -22.81
N ARG A 128 20.29 -17.12 -22.90
CA ARG A 128 19.63 -18.08 -22.00
C ARG A 128 20.12 -17.92 -20.57
N ASP A 129 21.43 -17.79 -20.40
CA ASP A 129 22.07 -17.63 -19.09
C ASP A 129 21.61 -16.31 -18.45
N ILE A 130 21.75 -15.19 -19.17
CA ILE A 130 21.31 -13.85 -18.73
C ILE A 130 19.81 -13.83 -18.41
N ARG A 131 18.98 -14.51 -19.20
CA ARG A 131 17.53 -14.59 -18.93
C ARG A 131 17.24 -15.40 -17.67
N ASP A 132 17.96 -16.49 -17.43
CA ASP A 132 17.72 -17.34 -16.27
C ASP A 132 18.17 -16.62 -14.98
N ASP A 133 19.28 -15.88 -15.02
CA ASP A 133 19.70 -14.97 -13.94
C ASP A 133 18.68 -13.86 -13.70
N PHE A 134 18.20 -13.21 -14.77
CA PHE A 134 17.15 -12.19 -14.67
C PHE A 134 15.88 -12.73 -14.03
N ARG A 135 15.44 -13.94 -14.40
CA ARG A 135 14.23 -14.55 -13.82
C ARG A 135 14.35 -14.74 -12.33
N GLN A 136 15.50 -15.21 -11.86
CA GLN A 136 15.76 -15.37 -10.44
C GLN A 136 15.77 -14.02 -9.72
N CYS A 137 16.57 -13.06 -10.21
CA CYS A 137 16.64 -11.71 -9.67
C CYS A 137 15.25 -11.05 -9.61
N HIS A 138 14.51 -11.13 -10.71
CA HIS A 138 13.18 -10.55 -10.82
C HIS A 138 12.18 -11.20 -9.86
N PHE A 139 12.24 -12.52 -9.68
CA PHE A 139 11.41 -13.21 -8.69
C PHE A 139 11.75 -12.75 -7.27
N GLU A 140 13.03 -12.72 -6.90
CA GLU A 140 13.47 -12.31 -5.57
C GLU A 140 13.11 -10.85 -5.25
N SER A 141 13.30 -9.92 -6.19
CA SER A 141 12.91 -8.51 -6.00
C SER A 141 11.41 -8.32 -5.75
N ILE A 142 10.57 -9.00 -6.54
CA ILE A 142 9.11 -8.94 -6.37
C ILE A 142 8.66 -9.63 -5.08
N LYS A 143 9.34 -10.73 -4.68
CA LYS A 143 9.09 -11.41 -3.41
C LYS A 143 9.37 -10.49 -2.23
N ARG A 144 10.52 -9.82 -2.20
CA ARG A 144 10.86 -8.82 -1.16
C ARG A 144 9.83 -7.69 -1.08
N PHE A 145 9.37 -7.19 -2.23
CA PHE A 145 8.28 -6.20 -2.25
C PHE A 145 7.00 -6.74 -1.59
N GLY A 146 6.64 -8.00 -1.89
CA GLY A 146 5.51 -8.67 -1.24
C GLY A 146 5.68 -8.78 0.29
N GLU A 147 6.85 -9.24 0.74
CA GLU A 147 7.19 -9.39 2.16
C GLU A 147 7.13 -8.03 2.89
N ALA A 148 7.67 -6.97 2.29
CA ALA A 148 7.60 -5.61 2.83
C ALA A 148 6.16 -5.08 2.91
N LYS A 149 5.30 -5.46 1.94
CA LYS A 149 3.86 -5.14 1.98
C LYS A 149 3.15 -5.84 3.13
N VAL A 150 3.45 -7.12 3.38
CA VAL A 150 2.92 -7.87 4.54
C VAL A 150 3.36 -7.22 5.86
N GLU A 151 4.63 -6.84 5.98
CA GLU A 151 5.13 -6.14 7.17
C GLU A 151 4.42 -4.80 7.38
N ALA A 152 4.19 -4.03 6.31
CA ALA A 152 3.43 -2.78 6.39
C ALA A 152 1.98 -3.01 6.86
N TYR A 153 1.34 -4.10 6.44
CA TYR A 153 0.00 -4.48 6.92
C TYR A 153 0.01 -4.87 8.39
N ARG A 154 0.95 -5.72 8.83
CA ARG A 154 1.09 -6.09 10.26
C ARG A 154 1.33 -4.87 11.15
N ASN A 155 2.16 -3.93 10.69
CA ASN A 155 2.36 -2.65 11.40
C ASN A 155 1.08 -1.81 11.49
N ALA A 156 0.19 -1.87 10.50
CA ALA A 156 -1.09 -1.19 10.55
C ALA A 156 -2.04 -1.86 11.56
N LEU A 157 -2.09 -3.20 11.58
CA LEU A 157 -2.85 -3.98 12.55
C LEU A 157 -2.35 -3.73 13.98
N GLU A 158 -1.03 -3.73 14.21
CA GLU A 158 -0.45 -3.43 15.52
C GLU A 158 -0.82 -2.02 16.01
N ARG A 159 -0.83 -1.02 15.12
CA ARG A 159 -1.28 0.35 15.47
C ARG A 159 -2.75 0.39 15.84
N ALA A 160 -3.60 -0.36 15.13
CA ALA A 160 -5.01 -0.49 15.48
C ALA A 160 -5.19 -1.20 16.83
N GLY A 161 -4.42 -2.26 17.11
CA GLY A 161 -4.41 -2.93 18.41
C GLY A 161 -4.03 -1.99 19.56
N ASN A 162 -2.93 -1.22 19.40
CA ASN A 162 -2.54 -0.22 20.39
C ASN A 162 -3.60 0.88 20.61
N MET A 163 -4.37 1.22 19.58
CA MET A 163 -5.50 2.13 19.68
C MET A 163 -6.65 1.49 20.46
N SER A 164 -6.97 0.24 20.16
CA SER A 164 -7.97 -0.58 20.87
C SER A 164 -7.65 -0.63 22.37
N ASP A 165 -6.44 -1.06 22.74
CA ASP A 165 -5.97 -1.10 24.14
C ASP A 165 -6.11 0.26 24.84
N ASN A 166 -5.87 1.37 24.12
CA ASN A 166 -6.00 2.70 24.67
C ASN A 166 -7.46 3.07 24.99
N LEU A 167 -8.40 2.67 24.12
CA LEU A 167 -9.83 2.86 24.30
C LEU A 167 -10.35 1.98 25.44
N GLU A 168 -9.98 0.70 25.46
CA GLU A 168 -10.34 -0.24 26.52
C GLU A 168 -9.88 0.26 27.90
N SER A 169 -8.66 0.78 28.00
CA SER A 169 -8.12 1.36 29.25
C SER A 169 -8.93 2.55 29.79
N LYS A 170 -9.78 3.15 28.95
CA LYS A 170 -10.68 4.27 29.28
C LYS A 170 -12.13 3.82 29.47
N GLY A 171 -12.39 2.51 29.44
CA GLY A 171 -13.69 1.91 29.66
C GLY A 171 -14.62 1.95 28.45
N VAL A 172 -14.05 2.07 27.24
CA VAL A 172 -14.75 1.87 25.97
C VAL A 172 -14.76 0.37 25.66
N ASP A 173 -15.87 -0.16 25.17
CA ASP A 173 -15.93 -1.55 24.68
C ASP A 173 -15.18 -1.64 23.35
N THR A 174 -14.30 -2.62 23.20
CA THR A 174 -13.42 -2.77 22.03
C THR A 174 -13.55 -4.13 21.35
N GLU A 175 -14.53 -4.95 21.72
CA GLU A 175 -14.71 -6.29 21.16
C GLU A 175 -14.82 -6.27 19.62
N GLY A 176 -15.59 -5.34 19.04
CA GLY A 176 -15.71 -5.21 17.59
C GLY A 176 -14.43 -4.69 16.91
N LEU A 177 -13.64 -3.84 17.57
CA LEU A 177 -12.35 -3.40 17.03
C LEU A 177 -11.35 -4.56 16.96
N GLU A 178 -11.33 -5.40 17.99
CA GLU A 178 -10.52 -6.61 18.04
C GLU A 178 -10.94 -7.61 16.96
N GLU A 179 -12.26 -7.83 16.77
CA GLU A 179 -12.79 -8.69 15.71
C GLU A 179 -12.36 -8.21 14.32
N ILE A 180 -12.43 -6.91 14.03
CA ILE A 180 -11.98 -6.36 12.74
C ILE A 180 -10.47 -6.54 12.53
N ILE A 181 -9.66 -6.41 13.58
CA ILE A 181 -8.20 -6.61 13.51
C ILE A 181 -7.88 -8.09 13.22
N ASP A 182 -8.51 -9.00 13.95
CA ASP A 182 -8.32 -10.44 13.79
C ASP A 182 -8.80 -10.90 12.40
N ASP A 183 -9.98 -10.46 11.95
CA ASP A 183 -10.50 -10.76 10.62
C ASP A 183 -9.57 -10.24 9.52
N ALA A 184 -8.98 -9.05 9.69
CA ALA A 184 -8.03 -8.49 8.74
C ALA A 184 -6.73 -9.32 8.66
N GLU A 185 -6.21 -9.78 9.81
CA GLU A 185 -5.05 -10.67 9.86
C GLU A 185 -5.37 -12.00 9.15
N GLU A 186 -6.46 -12.65 9.53
CA GLU A 186 -6.83 -13.99 9.07
C GLU A 186 -7.25 -14.06 7.60
N THR A 187 -7.97 -13.06 7.11
CA THR A 187 -8.55 -13.09 5.75
C THR A 187 -7.69 -12.40 4.70
N THR A 188 -6.77 -11.53 5.12
CA THR A 188 -5.98 -10.71 4.19
C THR A 188 -4.48 -10.83 4.39
N VAL A 189 -3.97 -10.61 5.61
CA VAL A 189 -2.52 -10.56 5.85
C VAL A 189 -1.89 -11.94 5.78
N ASP A 190 -2.44 -12.92 6.50
CA ASP A 190 -1.91 -14.29 6.53
C ASP A 190 -2.05 -15.02 5.18
N PRO A 191 -3.16 -14.89 4.44
CA PRO A 191 -3.26 -15.43 3.09
C PRO A 191 -2.26 -14.80 2.11
N LEU A 192 -2.01 -13.49 2.22
CA LEU A 192 -0.99 -12.81 1.42
C LEU A 192 0.41 -13.34 1.75
N ASP A 193 0.77 -13.40 3.03
CA ASP A 193 2.08 -13.90 3.49
C ASP A 193 2.32 -15.35 3.04
N SER A 194 1.31 -16.21 3.20
CA SER A 194 1.36 -17.59 2.75
C SER A 194 1.53 -17.70 1.23
N ALA A 195 0.77 -16.92 0.45
CA ALA A 195 0.85 -16.92 -1.00
C ALA A 195 2.21 -16.42 -1.51
N ILE A 196 2.83 -15.43 -0.86
CA ILE A 196 4.19 -14.97 -1.17
C ILE A 196 5.22 -16.04 -0.78
N GLY A 197 5.04 -16.69 0.37
CA GLY A 197 5.91 -17.76 0.87
C GLY A 197 5.97 -18.96 -0.08
N ASP A 198 4.80 -19.37 -0.60
CA ASP A 198 4.62 -20.54 -1.47
C ASP A 198 4.90 -20.28 -2.96
N ALA A 199 5.00 -19.01 -3.36
CA ALA A 199 5.20 -18.62 -4.75
C ALA A 199 6.51 -19.17 -5.35
N ARG A 200 6.45 -19.53 -6.63
CA ARG A 200 7.55 -20.15 -7.40
C ARG A 200 8.15 -19.22 -8.44
N ASP A 201 7.44 -18.16 -8.79
CA ASP A 201 7.87 -17.17 -9.75
C ASP A 201 7.27 -15.79 -9.46
N ALA A 202 7.75 -14.77 -10.18
CA ALA A 202 7.31 -13.39 -10.00
C ALA A 202 5.84 -13.16 -10.36
N GLU A 203 5.24 -14.01 -11.21
CA GLU A 203 3.84 -13.89 -11.60
C GLU A 203 2.92 -14.32 -10.47
N GLU A 204 3.23 -15.44 -9.82
CA GLU A 204 2.50 -15.90 -8.63
C GLU A 204 2.55 -14.86 -7.50
N VAL A 205 3.72 -14.27 -7.23
CA VAL A 205 3.84 -13.19 -6.21
C VAL A 205 3.02 -11.95 -6.59
N ARG A 206 3.07 -11.50 -7.86
CA ARG A 206 2.27 -10.36 -8.33
C ARG A 206 0.78 -10.60 -8.20
N ASN A 207 0.33 -11.82 -8.55
CA ASN A 207 -1.06 -12.20 -8.43
C ASN A 207 -1.49 -12.15 -6.96
N ALA A 208 -0.68 -12.67 -6.03
CA ALA A 208 -0.96 -12.59 -4.59
C ALA A 208 -1.07 -11.12 -4.10
N ILE A 209 -0.08 -10.27 -4.43
CA ILE A 209 -0.07 -8.85 -4.08
C ILE A 209 -1.31 -8.12 -4.61
N GLY A 210 -1.77 -8.48 -5.81
CA GLY A 210 -2.95 -7.89 -6.47
C GLY A 210 -4.28 -8.51 -6.04
N GLN A 211 -4.25 -9.64 -5.32
CA GLN A 211 -5.43 -10.35 -4.83
C GLN A 211 -5.80 -9.92 -3.41
N TYR A 212 -4.82 -9.70 -2.54
CA TYR A 212 -5.06 -9.43 -1.11
C TYR A 212 -4.66 -8.01 -0.74
N CYS A 213 -5.65 -7.17 -0.46
CA CYS A 213 -5.44 -5.79 -0.03
C CYS A 213 -6.14 -5.47 1.29
N LEU A 214 -5.36 -5.07 2.29
CA LEU A 214 -5.89 -4.58 3.56
C LEU A 214 -6.70 -3.29 3.37
N PHE A 215 -6.30 -2.47 2.40
CA PHE A 215 -6.96 -1.21 2.03
C PHE A 215 -7.54 -1.28 0.61
N ASN A 216 -7.71 -0.14 -0.06
CA ASN A 216 -8.35 -0.01 -1.38
C ASN A 216 -7.39 -0.21 -2.56
N GLY A 217 -6.41 -1.12 -2.43
CA GLY A 217 -5.29 -1.23 -3.38
C GLY A 217 -5.51 -2.22 -4.53
N CYS A 218 -6.50 -3.10 -4.43
CA CYS A 218 -6.67 -4.25 -5.32
C CYS A 218 -7.75 -3.95 -6.34
N ARG A 219 -7.36 -3.79 -7.61
CA ARG A 219 -8.30 -3.48 -8.70
C ARG A 219 -9.22 -4.66 -9.05
N ASN A 220 -8.69 -5.88 -9.02
CA ASN A 220 -9.43 -7.10 -9.39
C ASN A 220 -9.33 -8.17 -8.28
N GLY A 221 -8.97 -7.76 -7.07
CA GLY A 221 -8.80 -8.62 -5.91
C GLY A 221 -9.75 -8.21 -4.79
N GLU A 222 -9.50 -8.74 -3.60
CA GLU A 222 -10.23 -8.45 -2.38
C GLU A 222 -9.60 -7.23 -1.68
N ASN A 223 -10.45 -6.28 -1.29
CA ASN A 223 -10.12 -5.12 -0.50
C ASN A 223 -10.83 -5.25 0.85
N PHE A 224 -10.10 -5.32 1.95
CA PHE A 224 -10.71 -5.43 3.27
C PHE A 224 -11.28 -4.10 3.76
N HIS A 225 -10.91 -2.96 3.16
CA HIS A 225 -11.33 -1.61 3.59
C HIS A 225 -11.00 -1.31 5.06
N PHE A 226 -9.89 -1.84 5.58
CA PHE A 226 -9.53 -1.83 7.01
C PHE A 226 -9.66 -0.46 7.68
N ALA A 227 -9.19 0.60 7.02
CA ALA A 227 -9.26 1.96 7.57
C ALA A 227 -10.70 2.45 7.80
N ALA A 228 -11.64 2.07 6.93
CA ALA A 228 -13.03 2.46 7.06
C ALA A 228 -13.74 1.63 8.14
N HIS A 229 -13.54 0.31 8.17
CA HIS A 229 -14.08 -0.56 9.22
C HIS A 229 -13.60 -0.16 10.62
N ILE A 230 -12.29 0.05 10.80
CA ILE A 230 -11.73 0.51 12.08
C ILE A 230 -12.28 1.89 12.47
N SER A 231 -12.47 2.79 11.50
CA SER A 231 -13.01 4.12 11.78
C SER A 231 -14.47 4.06 12.20
N HIS A 232 -15.29 3.26 11.51
CA HIS A 232 -16.67 3.02 11.87
C HIS A 232 -16.77 2.52 13.30
N GLU A 233 -16.16 1.37 13.58
CA GLU A 233 -16.29 0.68 14.85
C GLU A 233 -15.82 1.53 16.02
N LYS A 234 -14.69 2.22 15.86
CA LYS A 234 -14.20 3.15 16.87
C LYS A 234 -15.21 4.26 17.19
N LEU A 235 -15.84 4.85 16.17
CA LEU A 235 -16.80 5.94 16.38
C LEU A 235 -18.06 5.42 17.06
N ASP A 236 -18.51 4.23 16.66
CA ASP A 236 -19.64 3.51 17.27
C ASP A 236 -19.39 3.23 18.76
N SER A 237 -18.25 2.61 19.10
CA SER A 237 -17.91 2.35 20.51
C SER A 237 -17.77 3.63 21.34
N ILE A 238 -17.36 4.75 20.74
CA ILE A 238 -17.31 6.04 21.43
C ILE A 238 -18.72 6.59 21.64
N LEU A 239 -19.61 6.49 20.65
CA LEU A 239 -21.00 6.92 20.77
C LEU A 239 -21.70 6.16 21.89
N ASP A 240 -21.54 4.84 21.95
CA ASP A 240 -22.13 3.97 22.98
C ASP A 240 -21.79 4.41 24.41
N VAL A 241 -20.55 4.87 24.63
CA VAL A 241 -20.13 5.36 25.95
C VAL A 241 -20.72 6.72 26.27
N LEU A 242 -21.01 7.54 25.26
CA LEU A 242 -21.48 8.92 25.43
C LEU A 242 -23.00 9.05 25.39
N GLU A 243 -23.71 8.09 24.79
CA GLU A 243 -25.13 8.20 24.46
C GLU A 243 -25.99 8.57 25.68
N GLU A 244 -25.91 7.80 26.78
CA GLU A 244 -26.75 8.01 27.96
C GLU A 244 -26.53 9.41 28.55
N ASP A 245 -25.27 9.79 28.75
CA ASP A 245 -24.85 11.07 29.30
C ASP A 245 -25.25 12.24 28.37
N ALA A 246 -25.11 12.08 27.05
CA ALA A 246 -25.47 13.09 26.05
C ALA A 246 -27.00 13.29 25.97
N VAL A 247 -27.77 12.20 26.00
CA VAL A 247 -29.24 12.26 26.02
C VAL A 247 -29.75 12.93 27.30
N GLU A 248 -29.17 12.62 28.46
CA GLU A 248 -29.49 13.30 29.71
C GLU A 248 -29.18 14.80 29.67
N ALA A 249 -28.12 15.20 28.95
CA ALA A 249 -27.75 16.59 28.70
C ALA A 249 -28.66 17.30 27.68
N GLY A 250 -29.60 16.58 27.04
CA GLY A 250 -30.53 17.12 26.06
C GLY A 250 -30.02 17.10 24.62
N LEU A 251 -28.91 16.41 24.35
CA LEU A 251 -28.26 16.28 23.03
C LEU A 251 -28.72 15.03 22.26
N GLY A 252 -29.93 14.54 22.55
CA GLY A 252 -30.44 13.31 21.94
C GLY A 252 -30.70 13.42 20.44
N GLY A 253 -30.84 14.64 19.90
CA GLY A 253 -30.95 14.84 18.45
C GLY A 253 -29.60 14.60 17.77
N GLU A 254 -28.54 15.17 18.33
CA GLU A 254 -27.16 15.05 17.86
C GLU A 254 -26.66 13.60 17.96
N VAL A 255 -27.01 12.90 19.04
CA VAL A 255 -26.74 11.45 19.16
C VAL A 255 -27.41 10.67 18.02
N SER A 256 -28.68 10.96 17.73
CA SER A 256 -29.41 10.32 16.63
C SER A 256 -28.75 10.60 15.27
N ASP A 257 -28.36 11.85 15.03
CA ASP A 257 -27.71 12.25 13.77
C ASP A 257 -26.37 11.51 13.58
N VAL A 258 -25.57 11.35 14.63
CA VAL A 258 -24.32 10.56 14.59
C VAL A 258 -24.62 9.09 14.33
N SER A 259 -25.62 8.53 15.01
CA SER A 259 -26.00 7.13 14.84
C SER A 259 -26.45 6.84 13.40
N ASP A 260 -27.29 7.71 12.83
CA ASP A 260 -27.75 7.60 11.45
C ASP A 260 -26.56 7.66 10.46
N GLN A 261 -25.58 8.54 10.70
CA GLN A 261 -24.37 8.64 9.86
C GLN A 261 -23.49 7.38 9.94
N LEU A 262 -23.34 6.79 11.13
CA LEU A 262 -22.61 5.53 11.28
C LEU A 262 -23.34 4.38 10.57
N GLU A 263 -24.67 4.29 10.71
CA GLU A 263 -25.49 3.30 10.00
C GLU A 263 -25.34 3.43 8.48
N GLU A 264 -25.44 4.64 7.92
CA GLU A 264 -25.27 4.85 6.47
C GLU A 264 -23.84 4.49 5.98
N ALA A 265 -22.81 4.78 6.78
CA ALA A 265 -21.44 4.37 6.48
C ALA A 265 -21.31 2.84 6.48
N PHE A 266 -21.88 2.17 7.49
CA PHE A 266 -21.89 0.72 7.60
C PHE A 266 -22.63 0.06 6.45
N GLU A 267 -23.82 0.55 6.08
CA GLU A 267 -24.58 0.07 4.93
C GLU A 267 -23.75 0.13 3.65
N THR A 268 -23.05 1.26 3.44
CA THR A 268 -22.17 1.42 2.28
C THR A 268 -21.00 0.43 2.30
N LEU A 269 -20.36 0.23 3.44
CA LEU A 269 -19.25 -0.74 3.59
C LEU A 269 -19.72 -2.18 3.39
N SER A 270 -20.87 -2.54 3.97
CA SER A 270 -21.50 -3.86 3.80
C SER A 270 -21.88 -4.13 2.34
N ASP A 271 -22.41 -3.13 1.64
CA ASP A 271 -22.78 -3.24 0.22
C ASP A 271 -21.56 -3.42 -0.69
N VAL A 272 -20.45 -2.74 -0.38
CA VAL A 272 -19.18 -2.89 -1.09
C VAL A 272 -18.55 -4.26 -0.80
N GLY A 273 -18.67 -4.75 0.43
CA GLY A 273 -18.06 -5.99 0.89
C GLY A 273 -16.54 -5.93 0.71
N THR A 274 -15.96 -6.87 -0.03
CA THR A 274 -14.53 -6.86 -0.37
C THR A 274 -14.20 -6.33 -1.76
N SER A 275 -15.20 -5.75 -2.45
CA SER A 275 -15.03 -5.26 -3.82
C SER A 275 -14.32 -3.92 -3.87
N GLN A 276 -13.89 -3.49 -5.06
CA GLN A 276 -13.47 -2.10 -5.22
C GLN A 276 -14.69 -1.17 -5.05
N TYR A 277 -14.52 -0.01 -4.41
CA TYR A 277 -15.53 1.05 -4.45
C TYR A 277 -15.88 1.44 -5.89
N GLU A 278 -17.18 1.56 -6.18
CA GLU A 278 -17.72 2.03 -7.44
C GLU A 278 -18.55 3.31 -7.25
N GLY A 279 -18.60 4.16 -8.27
CA GLY A 279 -19.42 5.37 -8.24
C GLY A 279 -19.06 6.30 -7.07
N GLY A 280 -20.05 6.65 -6.25
CA GLY A 280 -19.91 7.53 -5.08
C GLY A 280 -19.60 6.80 -3.77
N GLN A 281 -19.57 5.46 -3.75
CA GLN A 281 -19.53 4.68 -2.50
C GLN A 281 -18.37 5.02 -1.58
N HIS A 282 -17.19 5.32 -2.14
CA HIS A 282 -16.04 5.76 -1.33
C HIS A 282 -16.35 7.06 -0.60
N ASP A 283 -16.88 8.05 -1.32
CA ASP A 283 -17.17 9.36 -0.77
C ASP A 283 -18.33 9.28 0.20
N ASP A 284 -19.38 8.52 -0.12
CA ASP A 284 -20.53 8.29 0.76
C ASP A 284 -20.09 7.68 2.11
N ALA A 285 -19.28 6.61 2.10
CA ALA A 285 -18.77 6.00 3.33
C ALA A 285 -17.91 6.98 4.14
N TRP A 286 -16.96 7.68 3.49
CA TRP A 286 -16.01 8.54 4.20
C TRP A 286 -16.59 9.88 4.64
N ASP A 287 -17.55 10.43 3.91
CA ASP A 287 -18.24 11.66 4.31
C ASP A 287 -19.12 11.39 5.52
N ASN A 288 -19.88 10.29 5.53
CA ASN A 288 -20.66 9.87 6.70
C ASN A 288 -19.78 9.59 7.94
N LEU A 289 -18.66 8.88 7.79
CA LEU A 289 -17.70 8.69 8.90
C LEU A 289 -17.11 10.01 9.41
N ARG A 290 -16.87 10.97 8.52
CA ARG A 290 -16.32 12.28 8.89
C ARG A 290 -17.36 13.12 9.63
N ASP A 291 -18.60 13.10 9.16
CA ASP A 291 -19.70 13.82 9.77
C ASP A 291 -20.03 13.24 11.15
N ALA A 292 -20.05 11.90 11.30
CA ALA A 292 -20.22 11.22 12.58
C ALA A 292 -19.14 11.62 13.58
N ALA A 293 -17.88 11.64 13.14
CA ALA A 293 -16.78 12.07 13.99
C ALA A 293 -16.85 13.54 14.40
N GLN A 294 -17.36 14.40 13.52
CA GLN A 294 -17.59 15.81 13.84
C GLN A 294 -18.77 15.98 14.81
N GLY A 295 -19.86 15.22 14.64
CA GLY A 295 -20.99 15.21 15.57
C GLY A 295 -20.60 14.75 16.98
N LEU A 296 -19.83 13.66 17.10
CA LEU A 296 -19.30 13.19 18.39
C LEU A 296 -18.44 14.24 19.10
N LYS A 297 -17.61 14.94 18.32
CA LYS A 297 -16.78 16.02 18.85
C LYS A 297 -17.63 17.18 19.36
N ASP A 298 -18.71 17.52 18.67
CA ASP A 298 -19.61 18.60 19.05
C ASP A 298 -20.41 18.22 20.32
N ILE A 299 -20.94 16.99 20.39
CA ILE A 299 -21.57 16.43 21.60
C ILE A 299 -20.65 16.58 22.81
N LEU A 300 -19.39 16.13 22.70
CA LEU A 300 -18.42 16.23 23.79
C LEU A 300 -18.10 17.68 24.17
N TYR A 301 -18.02 18.59 23.20
CA TYR A 301 -17.75 19.99 23.46
C TYR A 301 -18.92 20.63 24.24
N GLU A 302 -20.15 20.35 23.82
CA GLU A 302 -21.35 20.88 24.44
C GLU A 302 -21.54 20.36 25.87
N MET A 303 -21.40 19.04 26.09
CA MET A 303 -21.42 18.41 27.41
C MET A 303 -20.44 19.09 28.37
N ARG A 304 -19.23 19.45 27.91
CA ARG A 304 -18.22 20.14 28.72
C ARG A 304 -18.52 21.63 28.94
N SER A 305 -19.09 22.30 27.95
CA SER A 305 -19.38 23.73 28.05
C SER A 305 -20.52 24.02 29.03
N GLY A 306 -21.51 23.12 29.11
CA GLY A 306 -22.60 23.17 30.09
C GLY A 306 -22.16 22.99 31.55
N GLU A 307 -20.93 22.52 31.81
CA GLU A 307 -20.38 22.38 33.16
C GLU A 307 -19.88 23.71 33.78
N ASN A 308 -19.73 24.77 32.98
CA ASN A 308 -19.19 26.06 33.44
C ASN A 308 -20.28 27.11 33.78
N GLU A 309 -21.56 26.73 33.71
CA GLU A 309 -22.71 27.53 34.17
C GLU A 309 -23.26 27.04 35.53
#